data_AF-A0A7J4N674-F1
#
_entry.id   AF-A0A7J4N674-F1
#
_cell.length_a   1.000
_cell.length_b   1.000
_cell.length_c   1.000
_cell.angle_alpha   90.00
_cell.angle_beta   90.00
_cell.angle_gamma   90.00
#
_symmetry.space_group_name_H-M   'P 1'
#
loop_
_entity.id
_entity.type
_entity.pdbx_description
1 polymer ?
#
loop_
_entity_poly.entity_id
_entity_poly.type
_entity_poly.pdbx_seq_one_letter_code
_entity_poly.pdbx_strand_id
1 'polypeptide(L)'
;MASRVKVVTPICSHETWVTAEMDGEDRLKVRIESDCSNVMNYAERLGRVTMDDINEQRGSRILTAAEDGILTPTCLVPIAVMNACWVEAGMISKRLAIKEGPISIHFID
;
A
#
# COMPACT_ATOMS: atom_id res chain seq x y z
N MET A 1 16.28 -4.36 -1.43
CA MET A 1 16.36 -4.40 0.05
C MET A 1 15.02 -3.89 0.54
N ALA A 2 14.05 -4.77 0.75
CA ALA A 2 12.62 -4.42 0.75
C ALA A 2 12.19 -3.32 1.75
N SER A 3 11.17 -2.56 1.37
CA SER A 3 10.43 -1.63 2.21
C SER A 3 9.23 -2.34 2.84
N ARG A 4 8.87 -1.95 4.07
CA ARG A 4 7.73 -2.54 4.79
C ARG A 4 6.94 -1.45 5.51
N VAL A 5 5.63 -1.48 5.37
CA VAL A 5 4.67 -0.54 5.96
C VAL A 5 3.62 -1.32 6.74
N LYS A 6 3.30 -0.88 7.95
CA LYS A 6 2.18 -1.39 8.75
C LYS A 6 0.98 -0.47 8.57
N VAL A 7 -0.20 -1.04 8.35
CA VAL A 7 -1.46 -0.30 8.31
C VAL A 7 -2.11 -0.38 9.68
N VAL A 8 -2.37 0.77 10.29
CA VAL A 8 -3.07 0.88 11.58
C VAL A 8 -4.32 1.70 11.35
N THR A 9 -5.49 1.07 11.45
CA THR A 9 -6.79 1.73 11.28
C THR A 9 -7.74 1.22 12.34
N PRO A 10 -7.73 1.74 13.58
CA PRO A 10 -8.42 1.10 14.71
C PRO A 10 -9.93 0.82 14.50
N ILE A 11 -10.60 1.60 13.64
CA ILE A 11 -12.01 1.38 13.25
C ILE A 11 -12.18 0.06 12.47
N CYS A 12 -11.19 -0.30 11.65
CA CYS A 12 -11.09 -1.57 10.95
C CYS A 12 -10.15 -2.46 11.79
N SER A 13 -10.70 -3.33 12.63
CA SER A 13 -9.97 -4.12 13.65
C SER A 13 -8.96 -5.15 13.10
N HIS A 14 -8.52 -5.00 11.86
CA HIS A 14 -7.64 -5.90 11.13
C HIS A 14 -6.21 -5.36 11.09
N GLU A 15 -5.25 -6.26 11.22
CA GLU A 15 -3.83 -5.93 11.09
C GLU A 15 -3.36 -6.27 9.68
N THR A 16 -2.67 -5.33 9.03
CA THR A 16 -2.13 -5.53 7.68
C THR A 16 -0.70 -5.03 7.57
N TRP A 17 0.16 -5.85 6.98
CA TRP A 17 1.53 -5.53 6.63
C TRP A 17 1.69 -5.54 5.12
N VAL A 18 2.31 -4.51 4.58
CA VAL A 18 2.63 -4.38 3.16
C VAL A 18 4.14 -4.32 3.00
N THR A 19 4.69 -5.14 2.11
CA THR A 19 6.11 -5.15 1.75
C THR A 19 6.25 -4.93 0.26
N ALA A 20 7.12 -4.02 -0.16
CA ALA A 20 7.43 -3.78 -1.57
C ALA A 20 8.93 -4.03 -1.83
N GLU A 21 9.22 -4.60 -2.99
CA GLU A 21 10.58 -4.88 -3.45
C GLU A 21 10.67 -4.61 -4.96
N MET A 22 11.76 -3.97 -5.39
CA MET A 22 12.04 -3.81 -6.83
C MET A 22 12.19 -5.19 -7.49
N ASP A 23 11.53 -5.37 -8.63
CA ASP A 23 11.57 -6.58 -9.46
C ASP A 23 12.04 -6.20 -10.88
N GLY A 24 13.30 -5.77 -10.98
CA GLY A 24 13.85 -5.14 -12.19
C GLY A 24 13.94 -3.62 -12.04
N GLU A 25 13.99 -2.91 -13.18
CA GLU A 25 14.16 -1.45 -13.21
C GLU A 25 12.83 -0.68 -13.14
N ASP A 26 11.73 -1.27 -13.62
CA ASP A 26 10.45 -0.58 -13.87
C ASP A 26 9.24 -1.19 -13.12
N ARG A 27 9.49 -2.20 -12.29
CA ARG A 27 8.44 -3.01 -11.64
C ARG A 27 8.74 -3.23 -10.18
N LEU A 28 7.67 -3.37 -9.40
CA LEU A 28 7.73 -3.75 -8.00
C LEU A 28 6.85 -4.96 -7.73
N LYS A 29 7.36 -5.85 -6.88
CA LYS A 29 6.61 -6.92 -6.27
C LYS A 29 6.06 -6.44 -4.93
N VAL A 30 4.75 -6.57 -4.76
CA VAL A 30 4.06 -6.23 -3.52
C VAL A 30 3.62 -7.53 -2.83
N ARG A 31 3.88 -7.64 -1.53
CA ARG A 31 3.38 -8.70 -0.65
C ARG A 31 2.52 -8.06 0.43
N ILE A 32 1.32 -8.60 0.62
CA ILE A 32 0.38 -8.17 1.65
C ILE A 32 0.11 -9.35 2.57
N GLU A 33 0.23 -9.12 3.88
CA GLU A 33 -0.11 -10.07 4.94
C GLU A 33 -1.21 -9.42 5.78
N SER A 34 -2.39 -10.03 5.83
CA SER A 34 -3.56 -9.47 6.52
C SER A 34 -4.44 -10.59 7.08
N ASP A 35 -5.12 -10.30 8.19
CA ASP A 35 -6.22 -11.13 8.71
C ASP A 35 -7.59 -10.74 8.13
N CYS A 36 -7.65 -9.72 7.26
CA CYS A 36 -8.85 -9.30 6.54
C CYS A 36 -8.99 -10.03 5.21
N SER A 37 -10.06 -10.82 5.04
CA SER A 37 -10.33 -11.57 3.79
C SER A 37 -10.45 -10.65 2.57
N ASN A 38 -11.06 -9.49 2.71
CA ASN A 38 -11.19 -8.50 1.63
C ASN A 38 -9.83 -7.95 1.19
N VAL A 39 -8.92 -7.73 2.14
CA VAL A 39 -7.54 -7.31 1.83
C VAL A 39 -6.77 -8.42 1.13
N MET A 40 -6.98 -9.68 1.51
CA MET A 40 -6.36 -10.81 0.82
C MET A 40 -6.90 -10.98 -0.60
N ASN A 41 -8.21 -10.80 -0.82
CA ASN A 41 -8.80 -10.77 -2.18
C ASN A 41 -8.20 -9.64 -3.03
N TYR A 42 -8.03 -8.46 -2.45
CA TYR A 42 -7.34 -7.33 -3.09
C TYR A 42 -5.88 -7.70 -3.43
N ALA A 43 -5.16 -8.34 -2.52
CA ALA A 43 -3.77 -8.75 -2.73
C ALA A 43 -3.62 -9.72 -3.92
N GLU A 44 -4.55 -10.67 -4.06
CA GLU A 44 -4.58 -11.61 -5.18
C GLU A 44 -4.83 -10.91 -6.52
N ARG A 45 -5.70 -9.88 -6.56
CA ARG A 45 -5.97 -9.08 -7.76
C ARG A 45 -4.84 -8.14 -8.14
N LEU A 46 -4.14 -7.57 -7.16
CA LEU A 46 -3.13 -6.53 -7.39
C LEU A 46 -1.96 -7.04 -8.24
N GLY A 47 -1.44 -8.23 -7.93
CA GLY A 47 -0.28 -8.80 -8.63
C GLY A 47 0.98 -7.93 -8.55
N ARG A 48 1.65 -7.73 -9.69
CA ARG A 48 2.81 -6.81 -9.80
C ARG A 48 2.34 -5.41 -10.17
N VAL A 49 3.06 -4.41 -9.67
CA VAL A 49 2.83 -2.99 -9.96
C VAL A 49 4.00 -2.41 -10.73
N THR A 50 3.72 -1.43 -11.56
CA THR A 50 4.69 -0.71 -12.39
C THR A 50 5.02 0.66 -11.79
N MET A 51 6.01 1.34 -12.35
CA MET A 51 6.28 2.74 -12.01
C MET A 51 5.08 3.66 -12.35
N ASP A 52 4.32 3.39 -13.40
CA ASP A 52 3.13 4.19 -13.75
C ASP A 52 2.03 4.00 -12.70
N ASP A 53 1.81 2.77 -12.23
CA ASP A 53 0.82 2.45 -11.19
C ASP A 53 1.05 3.22 -9.88
N ILE A 54 2.29 3.63 -9.61
CA ILE A 54 2.63 4.37 -8.39
C ILE A 54 2.72 5.88 -8.64
N ASN A 55 2.80 6.35 -9.88
CA ASN A 55 2.91 7.78 -10.23
C ASN A 55 1.57 8.40 -10.65
N GLU A 56 0.66 7.60 -11.19
CA GLU A 56 -0.64 8.07 -11.67
C GLU A 56 -1.77 7.57 -10.77
N GLN A 57 -2.77 8.42 -10.49
CA GLN A 57 -3.99 7.94 -9.82
C GLN A 57 -4.94 7.27 -10.83
N ARG A 58 -5.13 7.89 -11.99
CA ARG A 58 -6.05 7.38 -13.00
C ARG A 58 -5.45 6.15 -13.67
N GLY A 59 -6.16 5.04 -13.63
CA GLY A 59 -5.73 3.80 -14.27
C GLY A 59 -4.67 3.01 -13.48
N SER A 60 -4.25 3.50 -12.31
CA SER A 60 -3.35 2.74 -11.44
C SER A 60 -3.98 1.42 -11.02
N ARG A 61 -3.23 0.33 -11.18
CA ARG A 61 -3.63 -1.00 -10.71
C ARG A 61 -3.83 -1.04 -9.19
N ILE A 62 -3.09 -0.23 -8.44
CA ILE A 62 -3.22 -0.16 -6.97
C ILE A 62 -4.63 0.32 -6.59
N LEU A 63 -5.17 1.29 -7.34
CA LEU A 63 -6.50 1.83 -7.07
C LEU A 63 -7.59 0.98 -7.74
N THR A 64 -7.42 0.61 -9.01
CA THR A 64 -8.43 -0.17 -9.76
C THR A 64 -8.63 -1.59 -9.21
N ALA A 65 -7.61 -2.23 -8.64
CA ALA A 65 -7.78 -3.53 -7.99
C ALA A 65 -8.65 -3.48 -6.72
N ALA A 66 -8.78 -2.29 -6.10
CA ALA A 66 -9.60 -2.06 -4.92
C ALA A 66 -11.07 -1.71 -5.24
N GLU A 67 -11.41 -1.50 -6.51
CA GLU A 67 -12.76 -1.17 -6.98
C GLU A 67 -13.72 -2.39 -6.86
N ASP A 68 -14.95 -2.23 -7.37
CA ASP A 68 -16.01 -3.25 -7.35
C ASP A 68 -16.43 -3.73 -5.96
N GLY A 69 -16.22 -2.91 -4.94
CA GLY A 69 -16.65 -3.21 -3.57
C GLY A 69 -15.75 -4.20 -2.81
N ILE A 70 -14.54 -4.48 -3.31
CA ILE A 70 -13.58 -5.33 -2.61
C ILE A 70 -13.10 -4.66 -1.34
N LEU A 71 -12.66 -3.40 -1.44
CA LEU A 71 -12.29 -2.59 -0.30
C LEU A 71 -13.28 -1.46 -0.12
N THR A 72 -13.54 -1.10 1.15
CA THR A 72 -14.25 0.14 1.45
C THR A 72 -13.43 1.34 0.96
N PRO A 73 -14.05 2.45 0.53
CA PRO A 73 -13.33 3.65 0.08
C PRO A 73 -12.34 4.21 1.11
N THR A 74 -12.55 3.95 2.40
CA THR A 74 -11.71 4.41 3.51
C THR A 74 -10.61 3.41 3.91
N CYS A 75 -10.49 2.27 3.22
CA CYS A 75 -9.45 1.30 3.52
C CYS A 75 -8.08 1.92 3.20
N LEU A 76 -7.18 1.99 4.19
CA LEU A 76 -5.86 2.59 3.99
C LEU A 76 -4.86 1.66 3.31
N VAL A 77 -5.22 0.40 3.04
CA VAL A 77 -4.29 -0.58 2.44
C VAL A 77 -3.78 -0.17 1.06
N PRO A 78 -4.61 0.29 0.09
CA PRO A 78 -4.10 0.77 -1.20
C PRO A 78 -3.11 1.94 -1.05
N ILE A 79 -3.39 2.85 -0.12
CA ILE A 79 -2.48 3.97 0.17
C ILE A 79 -1.17 3.47 0.80
N ALA A 80 -1.23 2.47 1.67
CA ALA A 80 -0.04 1.85 2.23
C ALA A 80 0.80 1.11 1.17
N VAL A 81 0.16 0.49 0.17
CA VAL A 81 0.84 -0.07 -1.00
C VAL A 81 1.59 1.02 -1.76
N MET A 82 0.95 2.14 -2.09
CA MET A 82 1.64 3.26 -2.75
C MET A 82 2.84 3.76 -1.94
N ASN A 83 2.68 3.95 -0.63
CA ASN A 83 3.78 4.39 0.25
C ASN A 83 4.93 3.38 0.32
N ALA A 84 4.63 2.09 0.44
CA ALA A 84 5.66 1.05 0.42
C ALA A 84 6.44 1.07 -0.89
N CYS A 85 5.73 1.16 -2.03
CA CYS A 85 6.36 1.25 -3.33
C CYS A 85 7.19 2.52 -3.51
N TRP A 86 6.70 3.69 -3.06
CA TRP A 86 7.47 4.94 -3.12
C TRP A 86 8.73 4.90 -2.25
N VAL A 87 8.67 4.26 -1.08
CA VAL A 87 9.85 4.06 -0.24
C VAL A 87 10.86 3.14 -0.92
N GLU A 88 10.39 2.06 -1.54
CA GLU A 88 11.27 1.10 -2.23
C GLU A 88 11.89 1.70 -3.51
N ALA A 89 11.10 2.43 -4.30
CA ALA A 89 11.54 3.10 -5.53
C ALA A 89 12.40 4.36 -5.26
N GLY A 90 12.67 4.70 -3.99
CA GLY A 90 13.50 5.85 -3.62
C GLY A 90 12.82 7.21 -3.76
N MET A 91 11.52 7.24 -4.04
CA MET A 91 10.72 8.49 -4.11
C MET A 91 10.46 9.08 -2.71
N ILE A 92 10.33 8.21 -1.70
CA ILE A 92 10.36 8.60 -0.27
C ILE A 92 11.63 8.00 0.35
N SER A 93 12.43 8.83 1.01
CA SER A 93 13.56 8.33 1.79
C SER A 93 13.09 7.42 2.93
N LYS A 94 13.52 6.15 2.93
CA LYS A 94 13.25 5.20 4.02
C LYS A 94 13.65 5.74 5.40
N ARG A 95 14.79 6.44 5.47
CA ARG A 95 15.27 7.05 6.72
C ARG A 95 14.34 8.17 7.19
N LEU A 96 13.86 8.99 6.25
CA LEU A 96 12.92 10.07 6.58
C LEU A 96 11.57 9.50 7.04
N ALA A 97 11.02 8.52 6.32
CA ALA A 97 9.75 7.88 6.68
C ALA A 97 9.78 7.28 8.09
N ILE A 98 10.87 6.62 8.48
CA ILE A 98 11.03 6.08 9.83
C ILE A 98 11.18 7.20 10.87
N LYS A 99 11.91 8.27 10.55
CA LYS A 99 12.15 9.38 11.48
C LYS A 99 10.88 10.19 11.77
N GLU A 100 10.12 10.55 10.74
CA GLU A 100 8.93 11.39 10.88
C GLU A 100 7.72 10.59 11.39
N GLY A 101 7.72 9.27 11.18
CA GLY A 101 6.69 8.38 11.72
C GLY A 101 5.50 8.19 10.78
N PRO A 102 4.34 7.78 11.33
CA PRO A 102 3.20 7.35 10.53
C PRO A 102 2.48 8.51 9.84
N ILE A 103 1.88 8.21 8.68
CA ILE A 103 0.86 9.06 8.06
C ILE A 103 -0.49 8.67 8.67
N SER A 104 -1.21 9.63 9.22
CA SER A 104 -2.44 9.37 9.99
C SER A 104 -3.59 10.31 9.63
N ILE A 105 -4.80 9.81 9.79
CA ILE A 105 -6.04 10.61 9.77
C ILE A 105 -6.51 10.75 11.21
N HIS A 106 -6.77 11.98 11.65
CA HIS A 106 -7.23 12.28 13.00
C HIS A 106 -8.68 12.75 12.95
N PHE A 107 -9.56 12.05 13.67
CA PHE A 107 -10.90 12.54 13.97
C PHE A 107 -10.78 13.47 15.18
N ILE A 108 -11.06 14.75 14.97
CA ILE A 108 -10.96 15.79 16.00
C ILE A 108 -12.38 16.32 16.22
N ASP A 109 -12.80 16.33 17.48
CA ASP A 109 -13.95 17.09 17.98
C ASP A 109 -13.44 18.45 18.49
#